data_AF-A0A918BWR7-F1
#
_entry.id   AF-A0A918BWR7-F1
#
_cell.length_a   1.000
_cell.length_b   1.000
_cell.length_c   1.000
_cell.angle_alpha   90.00
_cell.angle_beta   90.00
_cell.angle_gamma   90.00
#
_symmetry.space_group_name_H-M   'P 1'
#
loop_
_entity.id
_entity.type
_entity.pdbx_description
1 polymer ?
#
loop_
_entity_poly.entity_id
_entity_poly.type
_entity_poly.pdbx_seq_one_letter_code
_entity_poly.pdbx_strand_id
1 'polypeptide(L)'
;MVLRRALLPRLLACLLVLLAGCSSAGDDGGVPAWADGMATVQEADLPAEAQRTVDLVDEGGPFPYAQDGAVFGNFEGLLPQQKRGYYREYTVRTPGSDDRGARRIVTGRDGETFYTDDHYASFTAVLR
;
A
#
# COMPACT_ATOMS: atom_id res chain seq x y z
N MET A 1 72.65 12.72 -41.79
CA MET A 1 72.45 13.01 -40.34
C MET A 1 71.25 12.18 -39.88
N VAL A 2 71.47 11.00 -39.29
CA VAL A 2 71.57 10.72 -37.83
C VAL A 2 70.30 11.08 -37.03
N LEU A 3 69.42 10.08 -36.87
CA LEU A 3 68.94 9.41 -35.64
C LEU A 3 68.59 10.20 -34.33
N ARG A 4 67.47 9.75 -33.71
CA ARG A 4 67.08 9.72 -32.26
C ARG A 4 66.27 10.91 -31.71
N ARG A 5 64.98 10.74 -31.34
CA ARG A 5 64.30 10.13 -30.15
C ARG A 5 63.98 11.17 -29.06
N ALA A 6 62.70 11.26 -28.67
CA ALA A 6 62.14 11.38 -27.29
C ALA A 6 60.70 11.95 -27.39
N LEU A 7 59.63 11.18 -27.15
CA LEU A 7 58.98 10.84 -25.87
C LEU A 7 58.05 11.96 -25.31
N LEU A 8 56.75 11.62 -25.30
CA LEU A 8 55.51 12.20 -24.73
C LEU A 8 55.62 12.81 -23.30
N PRO A 9 54.66 13.65 -22.77
CA PRO A 9 53.21 13.34 -22.63
C PRO A 9 52.22 14.50 -22.94
N ARG A 10 51.10 14.25 -23.62
CA ARG A 10 49.76 13.96 -23.06
C ARG A 10 49.30 14.94 -21.97
N LEU A 11 48.39 15.86 -22.34
CA LEU A 11 47.32 16.31 -21.45
C LEU A 11 46.04 16.45 -22.29
N LEU A 12 45.31 15.34 -22.26
CA LEU A 12 43.95 15.15 -22.75
C LEU A 12 43.01 15.78 -21.71
N ALA A 13 42.15 16.70 -22.13
CA ALA A 13 40.97 17.08 -21.35
C ALA A 13 39.82 17.34 -22.33
N CYS A 14 39.30 16.26 -22.90
CA CYS A 14 37.98 16.27 -23.53
C CYS A 14 36.93 16.44 -22.41
N LEU A 15 36.40 17.66 -22.27
CA LEU A 15 35.25 17.91 -21.41
C LEU A 15 33.99 17.38 -22.10
N LEU A 16 33.75 16.08 -21.97
CA LEU A 16 32.49 15.44 -22.30
C LEU A 16 31.47 15.82 -21.22
N VAL A 17 30.60 16.78 -21.55
CA VAL A 17 29.42 17.10 -20.74
C VAL A 17 28.44 15.93 -20.87
N LEU A 18 28.49 15.02 -19.90
CA LEU A 18 27.49 13.98 -19.70
C LEU A 18 26.18 14.64 -19.22
N LEU A 19 25.25 14.88 -20.15
CA LEU A 19 23.83 15.03 -19.83
C LEU A 19 23.25 13.64 -19.57
N ALA A 20 23.66 13.01 -18.47
CA ALA A 20 22.86 11.96 -17.85
C ALA A 20 21.68 12.67 -17.19
N GLY A 21 20.59 12.83 -17.93
CA GLY A 21 19.31 13.17 -17.36
C GLY A 21 18.98 12.11 -16.31
N CYS A 22 19.01 12.51 -15.05
CA CYS A 22 18.46 11.72 -13.96
C CYS A 22 16.97 11.54 -14.27
N SER A 23 16.60 10.35 -14.75
CA SER A 23 15.24 9.88 -14.52
C SER A 23 15.09 9.84 -13.01
N SER A 24 14.36 10.80 -12.45
CA SER A 24 13.77 10.66 -11.12
C SER A 24 12.74 9.54 -11.24
N ALA A 25 13.21 8.29 -11.23
CA ALA A 25 12.38 7.20 -10.77
C ALA A 25 12.01 7.59 -9.34
N GLY A 26 10.73 7.91 -9.12
CA GLY A 26 10.20 8.04 -7.78
C GLY A 26 10.60 6.78 -7.04
N ASP A 27 11.34 6.95 -5.96
CA ASP A 27 11.43 5.93 -4.95
C ASP A 27 10.02 5.88 -4.34
N ASP A 28 9.15 5.01 -4.87
CA ASP A 28 7.81 4.72 -4.33
C ASP A 28 7.96 3.91 -3.01
N GLY A 29 8.86 4.38 -2.14
CA GLY A 29 9.58 3.65 -1.09
C GLY A 29 8.71 3.20 0.07
N GLY A 30 7.80 2.25 -0.19
CA GLY A 30 7.06 1.51 0.83
C GLY A 30 5.61 1.20 0.51
N VAL A 31 5.04 1.75 -0.57
CA VAL A 31 3.64 1.45 -0.93
C VAL A 31 3.60 0.18 -1.78
N PRO A 32 2.92 -0.89 -1.34
CA PRO A 32 2.83 -2.12 -2.09
C PRO A 32 1.97 -1.93 -3.36
N ALA A 33 2.25 -2.71 -4.40
CA ALA A 33 1.59 -2.57 -5.71
C ALA A 33 0.05 -2.69 -5.66
N TRP A 34 -0.50 -3.39 -4.68
CA TRP A 34 -1.95 -3.51 -4.50
C TRP A 34 -2.62 -2.21 -4.00
N ALA A 35 -1.83 -1.28 -3.46
CA ALA A 35 -2.27 0.01 -2.94
C ALA A 35 -1.94 1.18 -3.91
N ASP A 36 -1.46 0.89 -5.12
CA ASP A 36 -1.09 1.91 -6.09
C ASP A 36 -2.27 2.86 -6.40
N GLY A 37 -2.00 4.16 -6.35
CA GLY A 37 -3.00 5.21 -6.54
C GLY A 37 -4.06 5.35 -5.43
N MET A 38 -3.99 4.58 -4.34
CA MET A 38 -4.90 4.69 -3.18
C MET A 38 -4.34 5.65 -2.12
N ALA A 39 -5.23 6.21 -1.29
CA ALA A 39 -4.80 6.79 -0.02
C ALA A 39 -4.20 5.69 0.87
N THR A 40 -3.14 5.99 1.62
CA THR A 40 -2.47 5.03 2.50
C THR A 40 -2.43 5.53 3.94
N VAL A 41 -2.41 4.60 4.89
CA VAL A 41 -2.26 4.87 6.32
C VAL A 41 -1.47 3.73 6.97
N GLN A 42 -0.58 4.03 7.91
CA GLN A 42 0.04 2.99 8.72
C GLN A 42 -1.00 2.41 9.69
N GLU A 43 -0.96 1.10 9.94
CA GLU A 43 -1.88 0.46 10.90
C GLU A 43 -1.88 1.16 12.27
N ALA A 44 -0.71 1.55 12.76
CA ALA A 44 -0.56 2.25 14.04
C ALA A 44 -1.27 3.61 14.11
N ASP A 45 -1.56 4.23 12.96
CA ASP A 45 -2.22 5.53 12.86
C ASP A 45 -3.76 5.40 12.68
N LEU A 46 -4.28 4.18 12.58
CA LEU A 46 -5.72 3.94 12.53
C LEU A 46 -6.40 4.29 13.88
N PRO A 47 -7.73 4.52 13.90
CA PRO A 47 -8.49 4.50 15.14
C PRO A 47 -8.26 3.21 15.93
N ALA A 48 -8.23 3.29 17.26
CA ALA A 48 -7.92 2.15 18.12
C ALA A 48 -8.85 0.94 17.90
N GLU A 49 -10.13 1.19 17.59
CA GLU A 49 -11.08 0.13 17.26
C GLU A 49 -10.74 -0.59 15.95
N ALA A 50 -10.18 0.13 14.97
CA ALA A 50 -9.76 -0.46 13.70
C ALA A 50 -8.49 -1.30 13.88
N GLN A 51 -7.50 -0.80 14.64
CA GLN A 51 -6.33 -1.59 15.03
C GLN A 51 -6.75 -2.90 15.71
N ARG A 52 -7.69 -2.82 16.66
CA ARG A 52 -8.20 -4.01 17.34
C ARG A 52 -8.91 -4.99 16.39
N THR A 53 -9.66 -4.49 15.42
CA THR A 53 -10.28 -5.35 14.40
C THR A 53 -9.21 -6.03 13.56
N VAL A 54 -8.12 -5.34 13.21
CA VAL A 54 -7.00 -5.93 12.48
C VAL A 54 -6.32 -7.04 13.31
N ASP A 55 -6.05 -6.83 14.60
CA ASP A 55 -5.54 -7.88 15.49
C ASP A 55 -6.43 -9.13 15.48
N LEU A 56 -7.75 -8.94 15.59
CA LEU A 56 -8.71 -10.04 15.57
C LEU A 56 -8.69 -10.81 14.23
N VAL A 57 -8.47 -10.11 13.11
CA VAL A 57 -8.34 -10.75 11.80
C VAL A 57 -7.09 -11.64 11.76
N ASP A 58 -5.97 -11.18 12.31
CA ASP A 58 -4.73 -11.97 12.41
C ASP A 58 -4.87 -13.18 13.34
N GLU A 59 -5.57 -13.01 14.45
CA GLU A 59 -5.88 -14.08 15.41
C GLU A 59 -6.91 -15.09 14.86
N GLY A 60 -7.64 -14.74 13.80
CA GLY A 60 -8.72 -15.54 13.24
C GLY A 60 -10.03 -15.49 14.04
N GLY A 61 -10.22 -14.44 14.83
CA GLY A 61 -11.36 -14.22 15.73
C GLY A 61 -11.07 -14.62 17.19
N PRO A 62 -12.11 -14.72 18.05
CA PRO A 62 -13.53 -14.67 17.72
C PRO A 62 -14.00 -13.27 17.30
N PHE A 63 -14.90 -13.21 16.32
CA PHE A 63 -15.45 -11.95 15.84
C PHE A 63 -16.73 -11.55 16.56
N PRO A 64 -16.93 -10.26 16.87
CA PRO A 64 -18.05 -9.80 17.66
C PRO A 64 -19.39 -9.76 16.89
N TYR A 65 -19.36 -9.65 15.56
CA TYR A 65 -20.58 -9.58 14.75
C TYR A 65 -20.73 -10.79 13.84
N ALA A 66 -21.97 -11.23 13.63
CA ALA A 66 -22.29 -12.41 12.81
C ALA A 66 -21.88 -12.26 11.33
N GLN A 67 -21.76 -11.02 10.85
CA GLN A 67 -21.35 -10.70 9.48
C GLN A 67 -19.83 -10.67 9.30
N ASP A 68 -19.06 -10.64 10.38
CA ASP A 68 -17.60 -10.54 10.28
C ASP A 68 -17.02 -11.80 9.64
N GLY A 69 -16.16 -11.60 8.64
CA GLY A 69 -15.64 -12.66 7.78
C GLY A 69 -16.52 -13.00 6.58
N ALA A 70 -17.67 -12.35 6.39
CA ALA A 70 -18.47 -12.48 5.18
C ALA A 70 -17.70 -12.02 3.94
N VAL A 71 -18.08 -12.53 2.76
CA VAL A 71 -17.46 -12.13 1.49
C VAL A 71 -17.81 -10.68 1.18
N PHE A 72 -16.80 -9.85 0.96
CA PHE A 72 -16.97 -8.52 0.38
C PHE A 72 -16.97 -8.60 -1.14
N GLY A 73 -18.01 -8.06 -1.77
CA GLY A 73 -18.26 -8.22 -3.21
C GLY A 73 -17.42 -7.32 -4.12
N ASN A 74 -16.96 -6.17 -3.63
CA ASN A 74 -16.29 -5.13 -4.42
C ASN A 74 -17.07 -4.78 -5.71
N PHE A 75 -18.39 -4.55 -5.62
CA PHE A 75 -19.25 -4.33 -6.79
C PHE A 75 -18.99 -2.99 -7.48
N GLU A 76 -18.60 -2.00 -6.69
CA GLU A 76 -18.24 -0.65 -7.11
C GLU A 76 -16.82 -0.59 -7.69
N GLY A 77 -16.02 -1.65 -7.50
CA GLY A 77 -14.68 -1.76 -8.07
C GLY A 77 -13.66 -0.79 -7.46
N LEU A 78 -13.84 -0.40 -6.20
CA LEU A 78 -12.95 0.53 -5.49
C LEU A 78 -11.66 -0.14 -5.00
N LEU A 79 -11.68 -1.46 -4.83
CA LEU A 79 -10.49 -2.27 -4.55
C LEU A 79 -10.00 -2.93 -5.86
N PRO A 80 -8.72 -3.39 -5.92
CA PRO A 80 -8.22 -4.13 -7.07
C PRO A 80 -9.15 -5.28 -7.50
N GLN A 81 -9.26 -5.49 -8.81
CA GLN A 81 -10.17 -6.51 -9.33
C GLN A 81 -9.63 -7.91 -9.05
N GLN A 82 -10.40 -8.71 -8.30
CA GLN A 82 -10.04 -10.07 -7.91
C GLN A 82 -11.21 -11.04 -8.11
N LYS A 83 -10.94 -12.35 -8.01
CA LYS A 83 -11.97 -13.39 -8.11
C LYS A 83 -13.01 -13.24 -6.98
N ARG A 84 -14.26 -13.66 -7.22
CA ARG A 84 -15.30 -13.66 -6.19
C ARG A 84 -14.86 -14.45 -4.96
N GLY A 85 -15.08 -13.91 -3.76
CA GLY A 85 -14.65 -14.54 -2.50
C GLY A 85 -13.16 -14.33 -2.18
N TYR A 86 -12.51 -13.40 -2.86
CA TYR A 86 -11.16 -12.97 -2.51
C TYR A 86 -11.17 -12.09 -1.25
N TYR A 87 -12.09 -11.12 -1.19
CA TYR A 87 -12.18 -10.17 -0.08
C TYR A 87 -13.13 -10.63 1.02
N ARG A 88 -12.80 -10.29 2.27
CA ARG A 88 -13.67 -10.45 3.44
C ARG A 88 -13.83 -9.13 4.19
N GLU A 89 -14.98 -8.91 4.80
CA GLU A 89 -15.25 -7.71 5.59
C GLU A 89 -15.36 -7.99 7.09
N TYR A 90 -14.96 -7.01 7.90
CA TYR A 90 -14.98 -7.05 9.35
C TYR A 90 -15.43 -5.70 9.89
N THR A 91 -16.28 -5.76 10.91
CA THR A 91 -16.82 -4.56 11.55
C THR A 91 -15.75 -3.88 12.39
N VAL A 92 -15.62 -2.57 12.22
CA VAL A 92 -14.90 -1.71 13.17
C VAL A 92 -15.94 -1.04 14.04
N ARG A 93 -15.84 -1.25 15.36
CA ARG A 93 -16.79 -0.68 16.31
C ARG A 93 -16.74 0.85 16.24
N THR A 94 -17.90 1.48 16.22
CA THR A 94 -18.02 2.94 16.36
C THR A 94 -18.44 3.26 17.79
N PRO A 95 -17.60 3.92 18.61
CA PRO A 95 -17.94 4.27 19.99
C PRO A 95 -19.25 5.06 20.06
N GLY A 96 -20.15 4.64 20.95
CA GLY A 96 -21.46 5.27 21.13
C GLY A 96 -22.52 4.92 20.09
N SER A 97 -22.21 4.11 19.07
CA SER A 97 -23.25 3.59 18.18
C SER A 97 -23.99 2.42 18.81
N ASP A 98 -25.30 2.37 18.60
CA ASP A 98 -26.17 1.24 18.97
C ASP A 98 -26.18 0.13 17.91
N ASP A 99 -25.59 0.39 16.73
CA ASP A 99 -25.47 -0.54 15.62
C ASP A 99 -24.00 -0.84 15.26
N ARG A 100 -23.79 -1.53 14.13
CA ARG A 100 -22.44 -1.85 13.60
C ARG A 100 -21.65 -0.63 13.12
N GLY A 101 -22.29 0.53 12.97
CA GLY A 101 -21.73 1.73 12.38
C GLY A 101 -21.35 1.55 10.90
N ALA A 102 -20.66 2.55 10.34
CA ALA A 102 -20.22 2.58 8.95
C ALA A 102 -18.80 2.02 8.73
N ARG A 103 -18.01 1.89 9.79
CA ARG A 103 -16.56 1.63 9.70
C ARG A 103 -16.26 0.15 9.50
N ARG A 104 -15.34 -0.19 8.60
CA ARG A 104 -14.97 -1.59 8.30
C ARG A 104 -13.48 -1.74 8.00
N ILE A 105 -12.97 -2.94 8.29
CA ILE A 105 -11.76 -3.47 7.67
C ILE A 105 -12.19 -4.44 6.57
N VAL A 106 -11.55 -4.36 5.41
CA VAL A 106 -11.67 -5.36 4.35
C VAL A 106 -10.29 -5.96 4.10
N THR A 107 -10.19 -7.29 4.10
CA THR A 107 -8.92 -7.97 3.80
C THR A 107 -9.00 -8.77 2.52
N GLY A 108 -7.90 -8.76 1.77
CA GLY A 108 -7.64 -9.67 0.66
C GLY A 108 -7.00 -10.97 1.13
N ARG A 109 -7.01 -11.98 0.25
CA ARG A 109 -6.47 -13.31 0.59
C ARG A 109 -4.95 -13.30 0.76
N ASP A 110 -4.27 -12.37 0.10
CA ASP A 110 -2.80 -12.31 0.08
C ASP A 110 -2.26 -11.28 1.09
N GLY A 111 -3.10 -10.82 2.02
CA GLY A 111 -2.72 -9.95 3.14
C GLY A 111 -3.01 -8.46 2.92
N GLU A 112 -3.64 -8.09 1.80
CA GLU A 112 -4.10 -6.72 1.60
C GLU A 112 -5.09 -6.34 2.69
N THR A 113 -4.97 -5.12 3.21
CA THR A 113 -5.85 -4.61 4.27
C THR A 113 -6.31 -3.21 3.89
N PHE A 114 -7.62 -2.99 3.93
CA PHE A 114 -8.25 -1.73 3.57
C PHE A 114 -9.16 -1.27 4.70
N TYR A 115 -9.18 0.03 4.95
CA TYR A 115 -10.07 0.67 5.91
C TYR A 115 -11.07 1.57 5.17
N THR A 116 -12.33 1.52 5.61
CA THR A 116 -13.38 2.47 5.23
C THR A 116 -14.04 2.96 6.50
N ASP A 117 -14.31 4.26 6.58
CA ASP A 117 -15.07 4.89 7.66
C ASP A 117 -16.46 5.36 7.23
N ASP A 118 -16.82 5.12 5.96
CA ASP A 118 -17.97 5.67 5.25
C ASP A 118 -18.84 4.60 4.58
N HIS A 119 -18.79 3.37 5.09
CA HIS A 119 -19.60 2.25 4.61
C HIS A 119 -19.35 1.93 3.12
N TYR A 120 -18.07 1.74 2.78
CA TYR A 120 -17.56 1.34 1.47
C TYR A 120 -17.68 2.40 0.37
N ALA A 121 -17.91 3.67 0.72
CA ALA A 121 -17.93 4.75 -0.27
C ALA A 121 -16.51 5.18 -0.68
N SER A 122 -15.53 5.00 0.20
CA SER A 122 -14.11 5.16 -0.08
C SER A 122 -13.25 4.19 0.74
N PHE A 123 -11.99 4.03 0.32
CA PHE A 123 -11.03 3.15 1.00
C PHE A 123 -9.66 3.81 1.15
N THR A 124 -9.02 3.51 2.27
CA THR A 124 -7.60 3.77 2.52
C THR A 124 -6.89 2.43 2.66
N ALA A 125 -5.78 2.23 1.95
CA ALA A 125 -4.90 1.09 2.10
C ALA A 125 -4.15 1.16 3.43
N VAL A 126 -4.22 0.08 4.22
CA VAL A 126 -3.55 -0.03 5.51
C VAL A 126 -2.21 -0.72 5.31
N LEU A 127 -1.13 0.00 5.60
CA LEU A 127 0.23 -0.50 5.54
C LEU A 127 0.61 -1.13 6.89
N ARG A 128 0.99 -2.40 6.85
CA ARG A 128 1.27 -3.27 8.00
C ARG A 128 2.75 -3.66 8.03
#